data_AF-A0A2T4DQY1-F1
#
_entry.id   AF-A0A2T4DQY1-F1
#
_cell.length_a   1.000
_cell.length_b   1.000
_cell.length_c   1.000
_cell.angle_alpha   90.00
_cell.angle_beta   90.00
_cell.angle_gamma   90.00
#
_symmetry.space_group_name_H-M   'P 1'
#
loop_
_entity.id
_entity.type
_entity.pdbx_description
1 polymer ?
#
loop_
_entity_poly.entity_id
_entity_poly.type
_entity_poly.pdbx_seq_one_letter_code
_entity_poly.pdbx_strand_id
1 'polypeptide(L)'
;MAYLPNESLLSNSDSNTIVLTTHRVRYQNSNSLKSIVLDEVSGTEVKYISQPVFLLLALIAGVGGFFLINETDGIYMISSFTIAIMFVLMYLASRKHVIIISSSGTKIIFHTHNMSKETVKNFVSQLEGQVIKLKKL
;
A
#
# COMPACT_ATOMS: atom_id res chain seq x y z
N MET A 1 12.84 -1.32 19.99
CA MET A 1 13.29 -2.51 19.21
C MET A 1 14.74 -2.77 19.55
N ALA A 2 15.14 -4.04 19.69
CA ALA A 2 16.53 -4.41 19.96
C ALA A 2 17.25 -4.77 18.64
N TYR A 3 18.46 -4.22 18.45
CA TYR A 3 19.34 -4.50 17.33
C TYR A 3 20.32 -5.63 17.68
N LEU A 4 20.73 -6.39 16.68
CA LEU A 4 21.81 -7.38 16.78
C LEU A 4 23.17 -6.68 16.91
N PRO A 5 24.20 -7.36 17.43
CA PRO A 5 25.57 -6.84 17.40
C PRO A 5 25.97 -6.54 15.95
N ASN A 6 26.52 -5.34 15.68
CA ASN A 6 26.89 -4.84 14.34
C ASN A 6 25.73 -4.58 13.38
N GLU A 7 24.48 -4.58 13.85
CA GLU A 7 23.32 -4.13 13.06
C GLU A 7 23.19 -2.61 13.14
N SER A 8 23.16 -1.93 11.99
CA SER A 8 22.95 -0.49 11.92
C SER A 8 21.64 -0.16 11.21
N LEU A 9 20.98 0.89 11.70
CA LEU A 9 19.76 1.42 11.11
C LEU A 9 20.09 2.13 9.79
N LEU A 10 19.42 1.75 8.71
CA LEU A 10 19.55 2.41 7.41
C LEU A 10 18.38 3.33 7.13
N SER A 11 17.18 2.85 7.42
CA SER A 11 15.95 3.59 7.17
C SER A 11 14.85 3.17 8.13
N ASN A 12 13.97 4.10 8.42
CA ASN A 12 12.83 3.91 9.30
C ASN A 12 11.61 4.62 8.70
N SER A 13 10.42 4.06 8.89
CA SER A 13 9.19 4.80 8.64
C SER A 13 8.90 5.76 9.79
N ASP A 14 8.20 6.87 9.51
CA ASP A 14 7.88 7.91 10.50
C ASP A 14 7.10 7.36 11.71
N SER A 15 6.39 6.24 11.54
CA SER A 15 5.63 5.54 12.59
C SER A 15 6.41 4.44 13.30
N ASN A 16 7.68 4.24 12.96
CA ASN A 16 8.53 3.14 13.46
C ASN A 16 7.93 1.73 13.19
N THR A 17 6.95 1.67 12.28
CA THR A 17 6.27 0.44 11.88
C THR A 17 7.22 -0.44 11.07
N ILE A 18 8.19 0.18 10.37
CA ILE A 18 9.13 -0.51 9.49
C ILE A 18 10.54 -0.01 9.70
N VAL A 19 11.42 -0.96 9.90
CA VAL A 19 12.82 -0.73 10.15
C VAL A 19 13.61 -1.53 9.13
N LEU A 20 14.39 -0.83 8.31
CA LEU A 20 15.40 -1.40 7.43
C LEU A 20 16.76 -1.25 8.12
N THR A 21 17.42 -2.38 8.35
CA THR A 21 18.78 -2.42 8.88
C THR A 21 19.73 -3.01 7.85
N THR A 22 21.02 -3.06 8.19
CA THR A 22 22.04 -3.72 7.36
C THR A 22 21.83 -5.22 7.19
N HIS A 23 21.02 -5.86 8.03
CA HIS A 23 20.88 -7.33 8.03
C HIS A 23 19.47 -7.80 7.67
N ARG A 24 18.44 -7.01 7.99
CA ARG A 24 17.04 -7.44 7.84
C ARG A 24 16.10 -6.27 7.64
N VAL A 25 14.92 -6.57 7.09
CA VAL A 25 13.75 -5.70 7.16
C VAL A 25 12.81 -6.26 8.20
N ARG A 26 12.39 -5.39 9.13
CA ARG A 26 11.42 -5.73 10.17
C ARG A 26 10.19 -4.85 10.04
N TYR A 27 9.03 -5.50 10.06
CA TYR A 27 7.73 -4.88 10.12
C TYR A 27 7.07 -5.24 11.45
N GLN A 28 6.60 -4.24 12.19
CA GLN A 28 5.89 -4.42 13.44
C GLN A 28 4.61 -3.58 13.42
N ASN A 29 3.48 -4.26 13.54
CA ASN A 29 2.17 -3.67 13.81
C ASN A 29 1.65 -4.18 15.16
N SER A 30 0.58 -3.59 15.69
CA SER A 30 -0.07 -4.00 16.95
C SER A 30 -0.34 -5.50 17.03
N ASN A 31 -0.68 -6.13 15.90
CA ASN A 31 -1.10 -7.54 15.85
C ASN A 31 -0.08 -8.49 15.21
N SER A 32 1.02 -7.98 14.64
CA SER A 32 1.97 -8.88 13.95
C SER A 32 3.37 -8.32 13.88
N LEU A 33 4.35 -9.21 14.02
CA LEU A 33 5.75 -8.92 13.81
C LEU A 33 6.26 -9.84 12.72
N LYS A 34 6.83 -9.25 11.66
CA LYS A 34 7.44 -9.97 10.56
C LYS A 34 8.87 -9.47 10.39
N SER A 35 9.78 -10.38 10.13
CA SER A 35 11.19 -10.06 9.90
C SER A 35 11.68 -10.90 8.74
N ILE A 36 12.33 -10.28 7.76
CA ILE A 36 12.95 -10.96 6.62
C ILE A 36 14.43 -10.55 6.63
N VAL A 37 15.32 -11.53 6.66
CA VAL A 37 16.77 -11.31 6.50
C VAL A 37 17.02 -10.87 5.06
N LEU A 38 17.88 -9.89 4.84
CA LEU A 38 18.11 -9.32 3.51
C LEU A 38 18.63 -10.34 2.50
N ASP A 39 19.41 -11.32 2.95
CA ASP A 39 19.91 -12.40 2.09
C ASP A 39 18.78 -13.29 1.53
N GLU A 40 17.70 -13.45 2.29
CA GLU A 40 16.53 -14.23 1.88
C GLU A 40 15.50 -13.42 1.09
N VAL A 41 15.76 -12.14 0.80
CA VAL A 41 14.87 -11.33 -0.03
C VAL A 41 14.93 -11.84 -1.47
N SER A 42 13.79 -12.35 -1.94
CA SER A 42 13.63 -12.85 -3.31
C SER A 42 13.09 -11.78 -4.25
N GLY A 43 12.45 -10.73 -3.73
CA GLY A 43 12.01 -9.61 -4.55
C GLY A 43 11.31 -8.49 -3.79
N THR A 44 11.23 -7.35 -4.45
CA THR A 44 10.59 -6.12 -4.00
C THR A 44 9.64 -5.59 -5.07
N GLU A 45 8.41 -5.27 -4.68
CA GLU A 45 7.38 -4.73 -5.58
C GLU A 45 6.73 -3.50 -4.96
N VAL A 46 6.52 -2.47 -5.77
CA VAL A 46 5.74 -1.28 -5.39
C VAL A 46 4.43 -1.30 -6.17
N LYS A 47 3.30 -1.42 -5.46
CA LYS A 47 1.99 -1.57 -6.06
C LYS A 47 1.00 -0.54 -5.52
N TYR A 48 0.02 -0.19 -6.35
CA TYR A 48 -1.17 0.55 -5.94
C TYR A 48 -2.29 -0.46 -5.68
N ILE A 49 -2.79 -0.49 -4.45
CA ILE A 49 -3.99 -1.25 -4.11
C ILE A 49 -5.15 -0.27 -4.07
N SER A 50 -6.18 -0.53 -4.86
CA SER A 50 -7.45 0.18 -4.86
C SER A 50 -8.59 -0.79 -4.57
N GLN A 51 -9.75 -0.26 -4.15
CA GLN A 51 -10.95 -1.06 -3.92
C GLN A 51 -11.92 -0.88 -5.09
N PRO A 52 -11.87 -1.72 -6.14
CA PRO A 52 -12.69 -1.54 -7.35
C PRO A 52 -14.20 -1.69 -7.08
N VAL A 53 -14.59 -2.25 -5.94
CA VAL A 53 -16.00 -2.37 -5.51
C VAL A 53 -16.70 -1.02 -5.49
N PHE A 54 -16.01 0.07 -5.11
CA PHE A 54 -16.61 1.41 -5.13
C PHE A 54 -16.94 1.90 -6.54
N LEU A 55 -16.16 1.54 -7.56
CA LEU A 55 -16.49 1.85 -8.95
C LEU A 55 -17.70 1.07 -9.43
N LEU A 56 -17.83 -0.19 -9.01
CA LEU A 56 -18.99 -1.01 -9.34
C LEU A 56 -20.27 -0.41 -8.73
N LEU A 57 -20.22 0.02 -7.47
CA LEU A 57 -21.34 0.70 -6.80
C LEU A 57 -21.67 2.04 -7.47
N ALA A 58 -20.66 2.83 -7.85
CA ALA A 58 -20.88 4.07 -8.59
C ALA A 58 -21.59 3.82 -9.92
N LEU A 59 -21.19 2.77 -10.65
CA LEU A 59 -21.79 2.40 -11.93
C LEU A 59 -23.24 1.95 -11.75
N ILE A 60 -23.52 1.10 -10.76
CA ILE A 60 -24.89 0.64 -10.46
C ILE A 60 -25.78 1.83 -10.07
N ALA A 61 -25.29 2.73 -9.21
CA ALA A 61 -26.04 3.92 -8.81
C ALA A 61 -26.33 4.86 -9.99
N GLY A 62 -25.34 5.09 -10.86
CA GLY A 62 -25.49 5.93 -12.04
C GLY A 62 -26.46 5.35 -13.07
N VAL A 63 -26.30 4.07 -13.41
CA VAL A 63 -27.16 3.37 -14.39
C VAL A 63 -28.56 3.16 -13.84
N GLY A 64 -28.70 2.72 -12.58
CA GLY A 64 -30.00 2.54 -11.94
C GLY A 64 -30.78 3.86 -11.86
N GLY A 65 -30.09 4.97 -11.54
CA GLY A 65 -30.69 6.30 -11.59
C GLY A 65 -31.16 6.72 -12.98
N PHE A 66 -30.43 6.34 -14.04
CA PHE A 66 -30.81 6.65 -15.42
C PHE A 66 -32.11 5.94 -15.83
N PHE A 67 -32.32 4.68 -15.43
CA PHE A 67 -33.56 3.96 -15.75
C PHE A 67 -34.78 4.52 -15.03
N LEU A 68 -34.61 5.09 -13.82
CA LEU A 68 -35.69 5.66 -13.02
C LEU A 68 -36.15 7.06 -13.48
N ILE A 69 -35.40 7.71 -14.38
CA ILE A 69 -35.75 9.03 -14.96
C ILE A 69 -37.12 9.02 -15.64
N ASN A 70 -37.50 7.90 -16.25
CA ASN A 70 -38.75 7.85 -17.03
C ASN A 70 -40.01 7.76 -16.16
N GLU A 71 -39.88 7.45 -14.87
CA GLU A 71 -41.02 7.23 -13.96
C GLU A 71 -41.16 8.27 -12.86
N THR A 72 -40.16 9.15 -12.65
CA THR A 72 -40.12 10.04 -11.49
C THR A 72 -39.58 11.44 -11.80
N ASP A 73 -39.94 12.42 -10.97
CA ASP A 73 -39.42 13.80 -11.06
C ASP A 73 -37.89 13.83 -11.06
N GLY A 74 -37.30 14.82 -11.74
CA GLY A 74 -35.83 14.96 -11.93
C GLY A 74 -34.98 14.99 -10.65
N ILE A 75 -35.61 15.10 -9.47
CA ILE A 75 -34.97 14.95 -8.15
C ILE A 75 -34.25 13.60 -7.99
N TYR A 76 -34.82 12.50 -8.47
CA TYR A 76 -34.21 11.18 -8.32
C TYR A 76 -32.93 11.05 -9.16
N MET A 77 -32.91 11.62 -10.36
CA MET A 77 -31.74 11.70 -11.23
C MET A 77 -30.58 12.47 -10.57
N ILE A 78 -30.89 13.62 -9.97
CA ILE A 78 -29.88 14.45 -9.29
C ILE A 78 -29.30 13.70 -8.08
N SER A 79 -30.15 13.03 -7.31
CA SER A 79 -29.71 12.26 -6.14
C SER A 79 -28.81 11.06 -6.51
N SER A 80 -29.16 10.32 -7.57
CA SER A 80 -28.37 9.16 -8.01
C SER A 80 -27.00 9.56 -8.55
N PHE A 81 -26.94 10.66 -9.32
CA PHE A 81 -25.68 11.22 -9.82
C PHE A 81 -24.79 11.68 -8.68
N THR A 82 -25.36 12.35 -7.67
CA THR A 82 -24.62 12.79 -6.49
C THR A 82 -24.00 11.61 -5.74
N ILE A 83 -24.77 10.54 -5.55
CA ILE A 83 -24.29 9.31 -4.91
C ILE A 83 -23.20 8.63 -5.75
N ALA A 84 -23.35 8.57 -7.07
CA ALA A 84 -22.34 8.02 -7.97
C ALA A 84 -21.02 8.79 -7.90
N ILE A 85 -21.07 10.13 -7.93
CA ILE A 85 -19.89 10.99 -7.76
C ILE A 85 -19.22 10.74 -6.42
N MET A 86 -20.01 10.63 -5.34
CA MET A 86 -19.50 10.35 -4.00
C MET A 86 -18.73 9.02 -3.96
N PHE A 87 -19.25 7.95 -4.59
CA PHE A 87 -18.54 6.67 -4.67
C PHE A 87 -17.26 6.73 -5.51
N VAL A 88 -17.24 7.50 -6.59
CA VAL A 88 -16.01 7.73 -7.37
C VAL A 88 -14.96 8.46 -6.53
N LEU A 89 -15.35 9.48 -5.77
CA LEU A 89 -14.44 10.18 -4.85
C LEU A 89 -13.90 9.23 -3.76
N MET A 90 -14.76 8.40 -3.17
CA MET A 90 -14.33 7.35 -2.23
C MET A 90 -13.36 6.36 -2.87
N TYR A 91 -13.58 5.96 -4.12
CA TYR A 91 -12.67 5.10 -4.85
C TYR A 91 -11.29 5.74 -5.03
N LEU A 92 -11.23 7.01 -5.43
CA LEU A 92 -9.97 7.74 -5.58
C LEU A 92 -9.25 7.88 -4.24
N ALA A 93 -9.97 8.18 -3.17
CA ALA A 93 -9.42 8.24 -1.81
C ALA A 93 -8.97 6.86 -1.29
N SER A 94 -9.56 5.76 -1.76
CA SER A 94 -9.20 4.40 -1.36
C SER A 94 -7.87 3.90 -1.95
N ARG A 95 -7.31 4.59 -2.96
CA ARG A 95 -6.06 4.20 -3.60
C ARG A 95 -4.90 4.36 -2.63
N LYS A 96 -4.32 3.24 -2.19
CA LYS A 96 -3.18 3.22 -1.28
C LYS A 96 -1.96 2.64 -1.97
N HIS A 97 -0.82 3.32 -1.76
CA HIS A 97 0.48 2.80 -2.13
C HIS A 97 0.93 1.74 -1.11
N VAL A 98 1.42 0.62 -1.61
CA VAL A 98 2.02 -0.44 -0.79
C VAL A 98 3.36 -0.87 -1.35
N ILE A 99 4.26 -1.24 -0.45
CA ILE A 99 5.50 -1.95 -0.77
C ILE A 99 5.32 -3.39 -0.31
N ILE A 100 5.72 -4.32 -1.17
CA ILE A 100 5.70 -5.76 -0.93
C ILE A 100 7.14 -6.25 -0.98
N ILE A 101 7.63 -6.78 0.12
CA ILE A 101 8.93 -7.44 0.22
C ILE A 101 8.66 -8.93 0.41
N SER A 102 9.16 -9.73 -0.52
CA SER A 102 8.94 -11.18 -0.54
C SER A 102 10.22 -11.94 -0.25
N SER A 103 10.06 -13.07 0.43
CA SER A 103 11.06 -14.10 0.68
C SER A 103 10.44 -15.48 0.34
N SER A 104 11.23 -16.54 0.40
CA SER A 104 10.84 -17.93 0.07
C SER A 104 9.61 -18.42 0.85
N GLY A 105 9.38 -17.92 2.07
CA GLY A 105 8.22 -18.31 2.90
C GLY A 105 7.43 -17.16 3.52
N THR A 106 7.91 -15.91 3.46
CA THR A 106 7.30 -14.77 4.15
C THR A 106 7.12 -13.57 3.22
N LYS A 107 6.01 -12.87 3.37
CA LYS A 107 5.75 -11.58 2.71
C LYS A 107 5.46 -10.48 3.74
N ILE A 108 6.21 -9.39 3.64
CA ILE A 108 5.95 -8.14 4.34
C ILE A 108 5.23 -7.22 3.36
N ILE A 109 3.98 -6.88 3.67
CA ILE A 109 3.17 -5.93 2.91
C ILE A 109 2.86 -4.79 3.85
N PHE A 110 3.17 -3.57 3.43
CA PHE A 110 2.90 -2.40 4.24
C PHE A 110 2.46 -1.21 3.41
N HIS A 111 1.64 -0.37 4.04
CA HIS A 111 1.17 0.87 3.45
C HIS A 111 2.23 1.95 3.63
N THR A 112 2.53 2.67 2.55
CA THR A 112 3.42 3.82 2.57
C THR A 112 2.63 5.11 2.80
N HIS A 113 1.57 5.06 3.63
CA HIS A 113 0.80 6.25 3.98
C HIS A 113 1.77 7.29 4.59
N ASN A 114 1.76 8.51 4.05
CA ASN A 114 2.69 9.61 4.35
C ASN A 114 4.12 9.54 3.77
N MET A 115 4.53 8.47 3.09
CA MET A 115 5.82 8.50 2.39
C MET A 115 5.67 9.18 1.03
N SER A 116 6.53 10.17 0.76
CA SER A 116 6.61 10.74 -0.59
C SER A 116 7.07 9.67 -1.60
N LYS A 117 6.72 9.85 -2.88
CA LYS A 117 7.18 8.97 -3.96
C LYS A 117 8.72 8.83 -3.97
N GLU A 118 9.42 9.91 -3.67
CA GLU A 118 10.89 9.92 -3.58
C GLU A 118 11.39 9.10 -2.39
N THR A 119 10.75 9.22 -1.23
CA THR A 119 11.07 8.42 -0.04
C THR A 119 10.88 6.93 -0.30
N VAL A 120 9.79 6.55 -0.98
CA VAL A 120 9.52 5.16 -1.38
C VAL A 120 10.63 4.65 -2.31
N LYS A 121 11.01 5.43 -3.32
CA LYS A 121 12.07 5.07 -4.25
C LYS A 121 13.41 4.89 -3.53
N ASN A 122 13.77 5.85 -2.67
CA ASN A 122 15.00 5.80 -1.89
C ASN A 122 15.03 4.59 -0.94
N PHE A 123 13.91 4.27 -0.28
CA PHE A 123 13.81 3.09 0.56
C PHE A 123 14.05 1.80 -0.23
N VAL A 124 13.42 1.66 -1.40
CA VAL A 124 13.62 0.48 -2.28
C VAL A 124 15.06 0.40 -2.76
N SER A 125 15.64 1.51 -3.23
CA SER A 125 17.04 1.54 -3.68
C SER A 125 18.04 1.22 -2.57
N GLN A 126 17.79 1.66 -1.34
CA GLN A 126 18.61 1.29 -0.18
C GLN A 126 18.53 -0.20 0.13
N LEU A 127 17.32 -0.77 0.10
CA LEU A 127 17.10 -2.20 0.32
C LEU A 127 17.82 -3.02 -0.75
N GLU A 128 17.60 -2.72 -2.02
CA GLU A 128 18.24 -3.42 -3.15
C GLU A 128 19.76 -3.33 -3.07
N GLY A 129 20.30 -2.15 -2.75
CA GLY A 129 21.73 -1.94 -2.58
C GLY A 129 22.35 -2.84 -1.50
N GLN A 130 21.68 -3.03 -0.37
CA GLN A 130 22.17 -3.93 0.68
C GLN A 130 22.03 -5.41 0.30
N VAL A 131 20.93 -5.81 -0.34
CA VAL A 131 20.76 -7.19 -0.82
C VAL A 131 21.88 -7.55 -1.80
N ILE A 132 22.22 -6.64 -2.73
CA ILE A 132 23.33 -6.83 -3.67
C ILE A 132 24.68 -6.92 -2.95
N LYS A 133 24.90 -6.08 -1.93
CA LYS A 133 26.13 -6.10 -1.14
C LYS A 133 26.33 -7.43 -0.41
N LEU A 134 25.26 -8.01 0.14
CA LEU A 134 25.30 -9.28 0.86
C LEU A 134 25.50 -10.48 -0.07
N LYS A 135 24.87 -10.48 -1.25
CA LYS A 135 25.02 -11.58 -2.23
C LYS A 135 26.39 -11.61 -2.95
N LYS A 136 27.18 -10.54 -2.82
CA LYS A 136 28.54 -10.45 -3.38
C LYS A 136 29.64 -10.85 -2.39
N LEU A 137 29.28 -11.04 -1.12
CA LEU A 137 30.15 -11.57 -0.06
C LEU A 137 30.02 -13.09 -0.01
#